data_AF-A0A1X7JWC7-F1
#
_entry.id   AF-A0A1X7JWC7-F1
#
_cell.length_a   1.000
_cell.length_b   1.000
_cell.length_c   1.000
_cell.angle_alpha   90.00
_cell.angle_beta   90.00
_cell.angle_gamma   90.00
#
_symmetry.space_group_name_H-M   'P 1'
#
loop_
_entity.id
_entity.type
_entity.pdbx_description
1 polymer ?
#
loop_
_entity_poly.entity_id
_entity_poly.type
_entity_poly.pdbx_seq_one_letter_code
_entity_poly.pdbx_strand_id
1 'polypeptide(L)' 'MSISELKSVLLGQEYPSEVRINPDQVVTNVDLFLKTSFQIAEAWTKEIDKCPAYIRLVRFHEAVNKG' A
#
# COMPACT_ATOMS: atom_id res chain seq x y z
N MET A 1 -0.47 11.16 3.44
CA MET A 1 -1.10 10.99 2.13
C MET A 1 -2.55 10.60 2.33
N SER A 2 -3.46 11.07 1.51
CA SER A 2 -4.83 10.54 1.47
C SER A 2 -4.88 9.19 0.73
N ILE A 3 -5.98 8.45 0.87
CA ILE A 3 -6.24 7.24 0.06
C ILE A 3 -6.25 7.58 -1.43
N SER A 4 -6.83 8.74 -1.80
CA SER A 4 -6.90 9.19 -3.20
C SER A 4 -5.52 9.43 -3.80
N GLU A 5 -4.63 10.10 -3.06
CA GLU A 5 -3.24 10.31 -3.47
C GLU A 5 -2.48 8.99 -3.61
N LEU A 6 -2.67 8.05 -2.67
CA LEU A 6 -2.06 6.72 -2.78
C LEU A 6 -2.55 5.98 -4.02
N LYS A 7 -3.85 6.06 -4.36
CA LYS A 7 -4.39 5.43 -5.57
C LYS A 7 -3.79 6.02 -6.84
N SER A 8 -3.67 7.35 -6.92
CA SER A 8 -3.16 8.01 -8.14
C SER A 8 -1.71 7.68 -8.43
N VAL A 9 -0.90 7.43 -7.40
CA VAL A 9 0.52 7.11 -7.58
C VAL A 9 0.79 5.60 -7.62
N LEU A 10 -0.05 4.78 -6.97
CA LEU A 10 0.22 3.35 -6.87
C LEU A 10 -0.48 2.49 -7.93
N LEU A 11 -1.66 2.90 -8.41
CA LEU A 11 -2.42 2.09 -9.36
C LEU A 11 -1.97 2.34 -10.80
N GLY A 12 -1.93 1.28 -11.60
CA GLY A 12 -1.52 1.35 -13.01
C GLY A 12 0.00 1.44 -13.24
N GLN A 13 0.80 1.25 -12.20
CA GLN A 13 2.25 1.16 -12.27
C GLN A 13 2.72 -0.30 -12.28
N GLU A 14 3.90 -0.54 -12.84
CA GLU A 14 4.59 -1.82 -12.73
C GLU A 14 5.55 -1.81 -11.53
N TYR A 15 5.65 -2.95 -10.85
CA TYR A 15 6.47 -3.10 -9.66
C TYR A 15 7.36 -4.34 -9.75
N PRO A 16 8.46 -4.38 -8.99
CA PRO A 16 9.25 -5.60 -8.82
C PRO A 16 8.38 -6.77 -8.32
N SER A 17 8.83 -8.00 -8.62
CA SER A 17 8.17 -9.23 -8.15
C SER A 17 8.08 -9.31 -6.62
N GLU A 18 8.99 -8.63 -5.93
CA GLU A 18 9.02 -8.55 -4.47
C GLU A 18 9.29 -7.12 -4.01
N VAL A 19 8.44 -6.59 -3.14
CA VAL A 19 8.63 -5.27 -2.52
C VAL A 19 8.70 -5.45 -1.00
N ARG A 20 9.86 -5.18 -0.42
CA ARG A 20 10.05 -5.22 1.05
C ARG A 20 9.53 -3.93 1.66
N ILE A 21 8.43 -4.01 2.42
CA ILE A 21 7.78 -2.85 3.03
C ILE A 21 8.19 -2.61 4.48
N ASN A 22 8.84 -3.59 5.12
CA ASN A 22 9.47 -3.55 6.45
C ASN A 22 10.51 -4.68 6.58
N PRO A 23 11.37 -4.72 7.62
CA PRO A 23 12.32 -5.80 7.82
C PRO A 23 11.70 -7.21 7.75
N ASP A 24 10.51 -7.39 8.36
CA ASP A 24 9.84 -8.69 8.44
C ASP A 24 8.74 -8.92 7.40
N GLN A 25 8.52 -7.97 6.47
CA GLN A 25 7.39 -8.03 5.53
C GLN A 25 7.81 -7.77 4.09
N VAL A 26 7.48 -8.73 3.22
CA VAL A 26 7.68 -8.68 1.78
C VAL A 26 6.34 -8.89 1.09
N VAL A 27 6.04 -8.03 0.12
CA VAL A 27 4.88 -8.15 -0.78
C VAL A 27 5.36 -8.88 -2.03
N THR A 28 4.86 -10.10 -2.25
CA THR A 28 5.21 -10.95 -3.40
C THR A 28 4.12 -11.02 -4.48
N ASN A 29 2.93 -10.50 -4.18
CA ASN A 29 1.84 -10.34 -5.13
C ASN A 29 1.28 -8.92 -5.00
N VAL A 30 1.83 -8.01 -5.79
CA VAL A 30 1.56 -6.57 -5.68
C VAL A 30 0.12 -6.24 -6.06
N ASP A 31 -0.41 -6.81 -7.14
CA ASP A 31 -1.78 -6.53 -7.60
C ASP A 31 -2.81 -6.92 -6.54
N LEU A 32 -2.68 -8.13 -5.98
CA LEU A 32 -3.57 -8.59 -4.93
C LEU A 32 -3.42 -7.72 -3.66
N PHE A 33 -2.18 -7.40 -3.30
CA PHE A 33 -1.88 -6.57 -2.14
C PHE A 33 -2.51 -5.17 -2.25
N LEU A 34 -2.33 -4.48 -3.38
CA LEU A 34 -2.87 -3.14 -3.60
C LEU A 34 -4.41 -3.20 -3.61
N LYS A 35 -5.00 -4.12 -4.38
CA LYS A 35 -6.45 -4.29 -4.45
C LYS A 35 -7.07 -4.49 -3.06
N THR A 36 -6.60 -5.48 -2.31
CA THR A 36 -7.15 -5.80 -0.99
C THR A 36 -6.88 -4.68 0.03
N SER A 37 -5.69 -4.07 0.01
CA SER A 37 -5.35 -3.02 0.96
C SER A 37 -6.17 -1.75 0.75
N PHE A 38 -6.42 -1.36 -0.51
CA PHE A 38 -7.30 -0.23 -0.81
C PHE A 38 -8.74 -0.52 -0.40
N GLN A 39 -9.28 -1.70 -0.71
CA GLN A 39 -10.63 -2.07 -0.28
C GLN A 39 -10.82 -1.99 1.25
N ILE A 40 -9.84 -2.49 2.02
CA ILE A 40 -9.89 -2.43 3.48
C ILE A 40 -9.75 -0.98 3.98
N ALA A 41 -8.85 -0.19 3.39
CA ALA A 41 -8.65 1.20 3.79
C ALA A 41 -9.89 2.07 3.51
N GLU A 42 -10.59 1.82 2.40
CA GLU A 42 -11.82 2.54 2.03
C GLU A 42 -13.02 2.15 2.90
N ALA A 43 -13.09 0.89 3.34
CA ALA A 43 -14.12 0.43 4.26
C ALA A 43 -13.85 0.81 5.72
N TRP A 44 -12.71 1.43 6.03
CA TRP A 44 -12.32 1.76 7.39
C TRP A 44 -13.09 2.97 7.91
N THR A 45 -13.74 2.81 9.06
CA THR A 45 -14.63 3.83 9.65
C THR A 45 -14.02 4.61 10.82
N LYS A 46 -12.80 4.25 11.25
CA LYS A 46 -12.07 4.91 12.35
C LYS A 46 -10.99 5.84 11.79
N GLU A 47 -10.11 6.36 12.66
CA GLU A 47 -9.00 7.20 12.21
C GLU A 47 -8.11 6.41 11.22
N ILE A 48 -7.84 7.01 10.06
CA ILE A 48 -7.20 6.33 8.94
C ILE A 48 -5.75 5.94 9.24
N ASP A 49 -5.06 6.72 10.07
CA ASP A 49 -3.72 6.46 10.57
C ASP A 49 -3.63 5.22 11.49
N LYS A 50 -4.77 4.73 11.99
CA LYS A 50 -4.88 3.46 12.73
C LYS A 50 -5.29 2.28 11.86
N CYS A 51 -5.59 2.48 10.58
CA CYS A 51 -5.93 1.40 9.66
C CYS A 51 -4.67 0.62 9.24
N PRO A 52 -4.55 -0.69 9.56
CA PRO A 52 -3.38 -1.47 9.18
C PRO A 52 -3.15 -1.55 7.67
N ALA A 53 -4.23 -1.58 6.87
CA ALA A 53 -4.12 -1.60 5.42
C ALA A 53 -3.58 -0.28 4.86
N TYR A 54 -4.04 0.86 5.39
CA TYR A 54 -3.50 2.17 5.04
C TYR A 54 -2.02 2.30 5.41
N ILE A 55 -1.63 1.89 6.62
CA ILE A 55 -0.22 1.91 7.06
C ILE A 55 0.65 1.10 6.09
N ARG A 56 0.19 -0.08 5.65
CA ARG A 56 0.92 -0.90 4.68
C ARG A 56 0.99 -0.25 3.29
N LEU A 57 -0.06 0.43 2.84
CA LEU A 57 -0.05 1.18 1.57
C LEU A 57 0.97 2.33 1.61
N VAL A 58 1.04 3.07 2.71
CA VAL A 58 2.05 4.13 2.90
C VAL A 58 3.46 3.55 2.87
N ARG A 59 3.71 2.46 3.59
CA ARG A 59 5.01 1.76 3.58
C ARG A 59 5.39 1.22 2.21
N PHE A 60 4.42 0.68 1.48
CA PHE A 60 4.63 0.24 0.11
C PHE A 60 5.04 1.40 -0.78
N HIS A 61 4.31 2.52 -0.72
CA HIS A 61 4.66 3.74 -1.45
C HIS A 61 6.07 4.25 -1.10
N GLU A 62 6.46 4.22 0.17
CA GLU A 62 7.83 4.57 0.56
C GLU A 62 8.88 3.60 0.00
N ALA A 63 8.60 2.30 0.00
CA ALA A 63 9.52 1.29 -0.48
C ALA A 63 9.80 1.40 -1.98
N VAL A 64 8.77 1.70 -2.78
CA VAL A 64 8.89 1.80 -4.25
C VAL A 64 9.45 3.14 -4.72
N ASN A 65 9.40 4.19 -3.89
CA ASN A 65 9.94 5.53 -4.22
C ASN A 65 11.31 5.83 -3.59
N LYS A 66 11.81 4.96 -2.71
CA LYS A 66 13.18 5.03 -2.16
C LYS A 66 14.19 4.18 -2.96
N GLY A 67 13.75 3.55 -4.05
CA GLY A 67 14.56 2.72 -4.95
C GLY A 67 15.01 3.47 -6.19
#